data_AF-A0A348WE32-F1
#
_entry.id   AF-A0A348WE32-F1
#
_cell.length_a   1.000
_cell.length_b   1.000
_cell.length_c   1.000
_cell.angle_alpha   90.00
_cell.angle_beta   90.00
_cell.angle_gamma   90.00
#
_symmetry.space_group_name_H-M   'P 1'
#
loop_
_entity.id
_entity.type
_entity.pdbx_description
1 polymer ?
#
loop_
_entity_poly.entity_id
_entity_poly.type
_entity_poly.pdbx_seq_one_letter_code
_entity_poly.pdbx_strand_id
1 'polypeptide(L)'
;LIEEMIDGGVAELLIGVVRDPAHGFVLTLGAGGTLTEILRDSGSLLLPTTEDAVRDTLHGLRIAPVLAGYRGKPGADMGAILAAVMAVQDYVLAHADEIDEVEINPLIVTPTRAVAADALIRKGDKDE
;
A
#
# COMPACT_ATOMS: atom_id res chain seq x y z
N LEU A 1 16.85 -14.86 -4.52
CA LEU A 1 15.92 -14.60 -5.66
C LEU A 1 16.72 -13.93 -6.77
N ILE A 2 16.30 -14.08 -8.03
CA ILE A 2 16.72 -13.20 -9.13
C ILE A 2 15.45 -12.47 -9.57
N GLU A 3 15.50 -11.15 -9.67
CA GLU A 3 14.35 -10.29 -9.87
C GLU A 3 14.59 -9.29 -11.01
N GLU A 4 13.50 -8.83 -11.62
CA GLU A 4 13.52 -7.77 -12.63
C GLU A 4 13.83 -6.42 -11.97
N MET A 5 14.70 -5.61 -12.59
CA MET A 5 14.89 -4.22 -12.18
C MET A 5 13.75 -3.35 -12.73
N ILE A 6 13.04 -2.67 -11.84
CA ILE A 6 11.92 -1.79 -12.23
C ILE A 6 12.46 -0.42 -12.64
N ASP A 7 12.36 -0.10 -13.92
CA ASP A 7 12.66 1.22 -14.45
C ASP A 7 11.46 2.18 -14.40
N GLY A 8 11.73 3.49 -14.33
CA GLY A 8 10.70 4.51 -14.48
C GLY A 8 9.74 4.64 -13.29
N GLY A 9 10.17 4.26 -12.09
CA GLY A 9 9.42 4.51 -10.85
C GLY A 9 9.11 6.00 -10.65
N VAL A 10 7.83 6.32 -10.48
CA VAL A 10 7.32 7.65 -10.16
C VAL A 10 7.47 7.91 -8.66
N ALA A 11 7.12 6.90 -7.86
CA ALA A 11 7.23 6.91 -6.40
C ALA A 11 7.28 5.47 -5.88
N GLU A 12 7.59 5.35 -4.60
CA GLU A 12 7.36 4.14 -3.82
C GLU A 12 6.20 4.42 -2.86
N LEU A 13 5.38 3.41 -2.58
CA LEU A 13 4.30 3.44 -1.60
C LEU A 13 4.46 2.28 -0.60
N LEU A 14 3.85 2.44 0.56
CA LEU A 14 3.66 1.40 1.55
C LEU A 14 2.18 1.03 1.59
N ILE A 15 1.90 -0.28 1.61
CA ILE A 15 0.58 -0.84 1.94
C ILE A 15 0.78 -1.74 3.15
N GLY A 16 0.31 -1.32 4.32
CA GLY A 16 0.36 -2.12 5.55
C GLY A 16 -1.04 -2.46 6.01
N VAL A 17 -1.26 -3.69 6.47
CA VAL A 17 -2.49 -4.12 7.13
C VAL A 17 -2.10 -4.81 8.42
N VAL A 18 -2.61 -4.33 9.54
CA VAL A 18 -2.35 -4.91 10.86
C VAL A 18 -3.69 -5.27 11.51
N ARG A 19 -3.76 -6.44 12.15
CA ARG A 19 -4.88 -6.83 13.01
C ARG A 19 -4.77 -6.07 14.33
N ASP A 20 -5.74 -5.19 14.56
CA ASP A 20 -5.96 -4.55 15.85
C ASP A 20 -7.04 -5.32 16.63
N PRO A 21 -6.77 -5.76 17.88
CA PRO A 21 -7.74 -6.53 18.67
C PRO A 21 -9.07 -5.82 18.96
N ALA A 22 -9.09 -4.49 18.95
CA ALA A 22 -10.28 -3.70 19.28
C ALA A 22 -11.05 -3.23 18.03
N HIS A 23 -10.36 -3.02 16.91
CA HIS A 23 -10.94 -2.38 15.71
C HIS A 23 -11.00 -3.30 14.48
N GLY A 24 -10.44 -4.51 14.54
CA GLY A 24 -10.31 -5.39 13.38
C GLY A 24 -9.05 -5.04 12.58
N PHE A 25 -9.10 -5.16 11.25
CA PHE A 25 -7.92 -4.87 10.43
C PHE A 25 -7.81 -3.38 10.09
N VAL A 26 -6.62 -2.81 10.30
CA VAL A 26 -6.29 -1.43 9.97
C VAL A 26 -5.36 -1.42 8.76
N LEU A 27 -5.85 -0.91 7.63
CA LEU A 27 -5.07 -0.59 6.44
C LEU A 27 -4.36 0.75 6.63
N THR A 28 -3.08 0.80 6.30
CA THR A 28 -2.25 2.00 6.28
C THR A 28 -1.63 2.15 4.90
N LEU A 29 -1.78 3.34 4.32
CA LEU A 29 -1.20 3.74 3.06
C LEU A 29 -0.23 4.87 3.33
N GLY A 30 0.96 4.83 2.75
CA GLY A 30 1.92 5.90 2.91
C GLY A 30 2.89 5.99 1.74
N ALA A 31 3.68 7.06 1.71
CA ALA A 31 4.83 7.12 0.83
C ALA A 31 5.84 6.01 1.21
N GLY A 32 6.61 5.50 0.26
CA GLY A 32 7.72 4.57 0.49
C GLY A 32 9.07 5.27 0.49
N GLY A 33 10.09 4.57 0.98
CA GLY A 33 11.49 5.03 1.01
C GLY A 33 11.85 5.93 2.21
N THR A 34 13.10 6.38 2.23
CA THR A 34 13.71 7.06 3.41
C THR A 34 13.05 8.39 3.77
N LEU A 35 12.39 9.05 2.80
CA LEU A 35 11.70 10.31 3.05
C LEU A 35 10.43 10.14 3.89
N THR A 36 9.82 8.95 3.89
CA THR A 36 8.56 8.68 4.62
C THR A 36 8.75 8.68 6.12
N GLU A 37 9.83 8.07 6.63
CA GLU A 37 10.15 8.03 8.06
C GLU A 37 10.27 9.45 8.64
N ILE A 38 10.75 10.38 7.81
CA ILE A 38 10.95 11.78 8.16
C ILE A 38 9.64 12.57 8.04
N LEU A 39 8.86 12.35 6.97
CA LEU A 39 7.67 13.14 6.68
C LEU A 39 6.39 12.65 7.37
N ARG A 40 6.37 11.40 7.85
CA ARG A 40 5.19 10.74 8.43
C ARG A 40 3.95 10.91 7.54
N ASP A 41 4.15 10.68 6.25
CA ASP A 41 3.11 10.85 5.23
C ASP A 41 2.32 9.55 5.04
N SER A 42 1.28 9.38 5.85
CA SER A 42 0.44 8.19 5.86
C SER A 42 -1.02 8.51 6.20
N GLY A 43 -1.93 7.67 5.71
CA GLY A 43 -3.35 7.65 6.07
C GLY A 43 -3.80 6.22 6.35
N SER A 44 -4.82 6.06 7.19
CA SER A 44 -5.30 4.74 7.61
C SER A 44 -6.82 4.60 7.46
N LEU A 45 -7.26 3.38 7.19
CA LEU A 45 -8.65 2.98 7.00
C LEU A 45 -8.90 1.68 7.76
N LEU A 46 -10.13 1.46 8.23
CA LEU A 46 -10.54 0.14 8.70
C LEU A 46 -10.94 -0.73 7.51
N LEU A 47 -10.62 -2.03 7.56
CA LEU A 47 -11.09 -3.00 6.59
C LEU A 47 -12.38 -3.70 7.09
N PRO A 48 -13.31 -4.06 6.18
CA PRO A 48 -13.29 -3.75 4.74
C PRO A 48 -13.53 -2.26 4.46
N THR A 49 -12.91 -1.74 3.41
CA THR A 49 -13.09 -0.39 2.87
C THR A 49 -13.44 -0.43 1.39
N THR A 50 -13.74 0.74 0.81
CA THR A 50 -14.07 0.90 -0.62
C THR A 50 -12.90 1.48 -1.40
N GLU A 51 -12.86 1.21 -2.70
CA GLU A 51 -11.87 1.81 -3.60
C GLU A 51 -11.89 3.35 -3.54
N ASP A 52 -13.09 3.96 -3.44
CA ASP A 52 -13.23 5.41 -3.32
C ASP A 52 -12.59 5.96 -2.03
N ALA A 53 -12.76 5.27 -0.90
CA ALA A 53 -12.13 5.67 0.36
C ALA A 53 -10.60 5.53 0.32
N VAL A 54 -10.09 4.49 -0.35
CA VAL A 54 -8.65 4.32 -0.61
C VAL A 54 -8.15 5.47 -1.49
N ARG A 55 -8.86 5.80 -2.57
CA ARG A 55 -8.52 6.90 -3.48
C ARG A 55 -8.46 8.25 -2.75
N ASP A 56 -9.47 8.54 -1.93
CA ASP A 56 -9.52 9.77 -1.14
C ASP A 56 -8.37 9.84 -0.12
N THR A 57 -8.04 8.71 0.49
CA THR A 57 -6.90 8.61 1.41
C THR A 57 -5.58 8.90 0.70
N LEU A 58 -5.36 8.31 -0.49
CA LEU A 58 -4.18 8.55 -1.31
C LEU A 58 -4.09 10.01 -1.77
N HIS A 59 -5.22 10.64 -2.12
CA HIS A 59 -5.27 12.06 -2.45
C HIS A 59 -4.95 12.98 -1.26
N GLY A 60 -5.20 12.52 -0.03
CA GLY A 60 -4.88 13.23 1.19
C GLY A 60 -3.39 13.19 1.58
N LEU A 61 -2.59 12.30 0.96
CA LEU A 61 -1.16 12.20 1.24
C LEU A 61 -0.39 13.40 0.66
N ARG A 62 0.70 13.78 1.32
CA ARG A 62 1.61 14.84 0.85
C ARG A 62 2.31 14.47 -0.45
N ILE A 63 2.48 13.18 -0.73
CA ILE A 63 3.02 12.67 -1.99
C ILE A 63 1.99 12.70 -3.15
N ALA A 64 0.71 12.99 -2.89
CA ALA A 64 -0.33 13.01 -3.94
C ALA A 64 0.02 13.85 -5.19
N PRO A 65 0.65 15.04 -5.08
CA PRO A 65 1.07 15.80 -6.26
C PRO A 65 2.12 15.09 -7.13
N VAL A 66 2.95 14.22 -6.53
CA VAL A 66 3.91 13.38 -7.28
C VAL A 66 3.17 12.25 -7.99
N LEU A 67 2.22 11.61 -7.30
CA LEU A 67 1.37 10.56 -7.89
C LEU A 67 0.53 11.11 -9.06
N ALA A 68 0.09 12.36 -9.01
CA ALA A 68 -0.63 13.02 -10.10
C ALA A 68 0.28 13.45 -11.27
N GLY A 69 1.60 13.44 -11.08
CA GLY A 69 2.59 13.93 -12.04
C GLY A 69 2.94 15.41 -11.80
N TYR A 70 4.23 15.75 -11.99
CA TYR A 70 4.75 17.09 -11.73
C TYR A 70 5.81 17.49 -12.76
N ARG A 71 5.89 18.79 -13.08
CA ARG A 71 6.92 19.38 -13.97
C ARG A 71 7.08 18.64 -15.32
N GLY A 72 5.97 18.25 -15.93
CA GLY A 72 5.97 17.56 -17.23
C GLY A 72 6.34 16.07 -17.18
N LYS A 73 6.56 15.52 -15.98
CA LYS A 73 6.66 14.06 -15.79
C LYS A 73 5.26 13.45 -15.64
N PRO A 74 5.04 12.24 -16.19
CA PRO A 74 3.78 11.52 -15.99
C PRO A 74 3.58 11.17 -14.50
N GLY A 75 2.33 11.10 -14.09
CA GLY A 75 1.94 10.56 -12.79
C GLY A 75 2.01 9.04 -12.75
N ALA A 76 1.72 8.48 -11.58
CA ALA A 76 1.59 7.05 -11.37
C ALA A 76 0.25 6.54 -11.91
N ASP A 77 0.19 5.25 -12.27
CA ASP A 77 -1.06 4.58 -12.60
C ASP A 77 -1.90 4.38 -11.33
N MET A 78 -2.81 5.32 -11.07
CA MET A 78 -3.71 5.27 -9.92
C MET A 78 -4.61 4.03 -9.95
N GLY A 79 -5.01 3.54 -11.12
CA GLY A 79 -5.81 2.33 -11.23
C GLY A 79 -5.04 1.10 -10.74
N ALA A 80 -3.77 0.99 -11.12
CA ALA A 80 -2.90 -0.09 -10.67
C ALA A 80 -2.64 -0.05 -9.15
N ILE A 81 -2.48 1.14 -8.57
CA ILE A 81 -2.32 1.30 -7.11
C ILE A 81 -3.57 0.81 -6.38
N LEU A 82 -4.75 1.26 -6.81
CA LEU A 82 -6.01 0.89 -6.19
C LEU A 82 -6.27 -0.62 -6.31
N ALA A 83 -6.03 -1.20 -7.47
CA ALA A 83 -6.13 -2.64 -7.67
C ALA A 83 -5.21 -3.42 -6.71
N ALA A 84 -3.98 -2.94 -6.48
CA ALA A 84 -3.07 -3.57 -5.53
C ALA A 84 -3.58 -3.49 -4.09
N VAL A 85 -4.06 -2.33 -3.64
CA VAL A 85 -4.62 -2.15 -2.29
C VAL A 85 -5.85 -3.03 -2.08
N MET A 86 -6.78 -3.07 -3.05
CA MET A 86 -7.98 -3.89 -2.97
C MET A 86 -7.63 -5.39 -2.97
N ALA A 87 -6.63 -5.82 -3.75
CA ALA A 87 -6.16 -7.20 -3.74
C ALA A 87 -5.55 -7.60 -2.38
N VAL A 88 -4.81 -6.70 -1.72
CA VAL A 88 -4.30 -6.92 -0.36
C VAL A 88 -5.46 -7.05 0.63
N GLN A 89 -6.45 -6.16 0.56
CA GLN A 89 -7.65 -6.27 1.39
C GLN A 89 -8.34 -7.62 1.20
N ASP A 90 -8.63 -8.00 -0.05
CA ASP A 90 -9.35 -9.25 -0.35
C ASP A 90 -8.58 -10.47 0.16
N TYR A 91 -7.25 -10.46 0.03
CA TYR A 91 -6.39 -11.51 0.58
C TYR A 91 -6.47 -11.56 2.11
N VAL A 92 -6.40 -10.41 2.80
CA VAL A 92 -6.51 -10.33 4.27
C VAL A 92 -7.86 -10.85 4.74
N LEU A 93 -8.95 -10.43 4.11
CA LEU A 93 -10.31 -10.84 4.48
C LEU A 93 -10.54 -12.34 4.23
N ALA A 94 -9.99 -12.89 3.15
CA ALA A 94 -10.08 -14.32 2.85
C ALA A 94 -9.32 -15.21 3.86
N HIS A 95 -8.34 -14.65 4.58
CA HIS A 95 -7.52 -15.34 5.58
C HIS A 95 -7.58 -14.65 6.94
N ALA A 96 -8.73 -14.05 7.25
CA ALA A 96 -8.93 -13.19 8.41
C ALA A 96 -8.65 -13.86 9.76
N ASP A 97 -8.67 -15.20 9.82
CA ASP A 97 -8.35 -15.95 11.03
C ASP A 97 -6.84 -16.21 11.19
N GLU A 98 -6.09 -16.23 10.09
CA GLU A 98 -4.67 -16.60 10.08
C GLU A 98 -3.71 -15.41 10.05
N ILE A 99 -4.16 -14.23 9.59
CA ILE A 99 -3.26 -13.09 9.34
C ILE A 99 -3.26 -12.12 10.51
N ASP A 100 -2.05 -11.78 10.98
CA ASP A 100 -1.83 -10.67 11.92
C ASP A 100 -1.33 -9.42 11.20
N GLU A 101 -0.49 -9.59 10.18
CA GLU A 101 0.13 -8.47 9.48
C GLU A 101 0.40 -8.83 8.01
N VAL A 102 0.12 -7.88 7.10
CA VAL A 102 0.58 -7.91 5.71
C VAL A 102 1.19 -6.56 5.41
N GLU A 103 2.43 -6.53 4.93
CA GLU A 103 3.10 -5.31 4.50
C GLU A 103 3.67 -5.50 3.10
N ILE A 104 3.40 -4.54 2.22
CA ILE A 104 4.09 -4.36 0.95
C ILE A 104 4.87 -3.06 1.05
N ASN A 105 6.19 -3.16 1.03
CA ASN A 105 7.08 -2.01 1.14
C ASN A 105 8.47 -2.33 0.51
N PRO A 106 8.82 -1.77 -0.66
CA PRO A 106 8.04 -0.79 -1.42
C PRO A 106 7.07 -1.45 -2.42
N LEU A 107 5.91 -0.81 -2.59
CA LEU A 107 5.15 -0.86 -3.84
C LEU A 107 5.72 0.21 -4.78
N ILE A 108 6.48 -0.21 -5.79
CA ILE A 108 7.03 0.69 -6.81
C ILE A 108 5.92 1.01 -7.81
N VAL A 109 5.59 2.29 -7.97
CA VAL A 109 4.54 2.73 -8.88
C VAL A 109 5.14 3.44 -10.10
N THR A 110 4.70 3.05 -11.29
CA THR A 110 5.11 3.64 -12.57
C THR A 110 3.90 4.27 -13.25
N PRO A 111 4.07 4.96 -14.40
CA PRO A 111 2.93 5.47 -15.15
C PRO A 111 1.99 4.41 -15.75
N THR A 112 2.35 3.12 -15.67
CA THR A 112 1.63 2.03 -16.33
C THR A 112 1.38 0.80 -15.47
N ARG A 113 2.00 0.69 -14.29
CA ARG A 113 1.81 -0.43 -13.37
C ARG A 113 2.21 -0.09 -11.93
N ALA A 114 1.79 -0.92 -11.00
CA ALA A 114 2.28 -0.95 -9.62
C ALA A 114 2.89 -2.35 -9.37
N VAL A 115 4.07 -2.40 -8.75
CA VAL A 115 4.83 -3.63 -8.52
C VAL A 115 5.23 -3.71 -7.06
N ALA A 116 4.80 -4.77 -6.37
CA ALA A 116 5.28 -5.10 -5.04
C ALA A 116 6.70 -5.65 -5.18
N ALA A 117 7.71 -4.86 -4.78
CA ALA A 117 9.10 -5.29 -4.83
C ALA A 117 9.48 -6.15 -3.63
N ASP A 118 8.83 -5.93 -2.50
CA ASP A 118 8.96 -6.77 -1.31
C ASP A 118 7.60 -6.91 -0.62
N ALA A 119 7.42 -8.03 0.09
CA ALA A 119 6.21 -8.32 0.84
C ALA A 119 6.52 -9.18 2.08
N LEU A 120 5.96 -8.76 3.21
CA LEU A 120 5.99 -9.49 4.47
C LEU A 120 4.57 -9.91 4.85
N ILE A 121 4.41 -11.15 5.28
CA ILE A 121 3.16 -11.65 5.85
C ILE A 121 3.49 -12.30 7.19
N ARG A 122 2.90 -11.80 8.27
CA ARG A 122 2.90 -12.46 9.58
C ARG A 122 1.57 -13.14 9.79
N LYS A 123 1.64 -14.45 10.03
CA LYS A 123 0.50 -15.21 10.50
C LYS A 123 0.42 -15.12 12.02
N GLY A 124 -0.80 -15.03 12.55
CA GLY A 124 -1.01 -15.19 13.99
C GLY A 124 -0.70 -16.61 14.42
N ASP A 125 -0.22 -16.76 15.65
CA ASP A 125 -0.11 -18.08 16.26
C ASP A 125 -1.52 -18.66 16.36
N LYS A 126 -1.71 -19.88 15.86
CA LYS A 126 -2.89 -20.65 16.24
C LYS A 126 -2.73 -20.92 17.72
N ASP A 127 -3.60 -20.33 18.54
CA ASP A 127 -3.76 -20.78 19.93
C ASP A 127 -3.88 -22.32 19.91
N GLU A 128 -2.89 -23.01 20.50
CA GLU A 128 -2.93 -24.45 20.83
C GLU A 128 -3.97 -24.72 21.93
#